data_AF-A0A3D3MUW1-F1
#
_entry.id   AF-A0A3D3MUW1-F1
#
_cell.length_a   1.000
_cell.length_b   1.000
_cell.length_c   1.000
_cell.angle_alpha   90.00
_cell.angle_beta   90.00
_cell.angle_gamma   90.00
#
_symmetry.space_group_name_H-M   'P 1'
#
loop_
_entity.id
_entity.type
_entity.pdbx_description
1 polymer ?
#
loop_
_entity_poly.entity_id
_entity_poly.type
_entity_poly.pdbx_seq_one_letter_code
_entity_poly.pdbx_strand_id
1 'polypeptide(L)'
;MRVTAYIRQKDAAKNDLTSRATVYFRVRDKGLDVKCASELQINPNHWSQERQGYKSRVALVDDDARNLFDTSVKELTGIIT
;
A
#
# COMPACT_ATOMS: atom_id res chain seq x y z
N MET A 1 14.93 5.71 12.20
CA MET A 1 14.11 4.67 11.56
C MET A 1 13.09 5.29 10.60
N ARG A 2 12.95 4.74 9.38
CA ARG A 2 12.02 5.18 8.33
C ARG A 2 11.26 3.97 7.80
N VAL A 3 9.94 4.00 7.92
CA VAL A 3 9.04 2.97 7.37
C VAL A 3 8.38 3.51 6.10
N THR A 4 8.32 2.70 5.05
CA THR A 4 7.62 3.05 3.80
C THR A 4 6.84 1.85 3.28
N ALA A 5 5.57 2.03 2.93
CA ALA A 5 4.78 1.03 2.25
C ALA A 5 4.93 1.15 0.72
N TYR A 6 4.94 0.02 0.01
CA TYR A 6 5.04 -0.03 -1.45
C TYR A 6 4.49 -1.35 -2.00
N ILE A 7 4.07 -1.34 -3.27
CA ILE A 7 3.76 -2.57 -4.02
C ILE A 7 4.89 -2.85 -5.02
N ARG A 8 5.15 -4.14 -5.30
CA ARG A 8 6.16 -4.57 -6.29
C ARG A 8 5.60 -4.62 -7.70
N GLN A 9 4.38 -5.10 -7.86
CA GLN A 9 3.71 -5.27 -9.14
C GLN A 9 2.98 -3.98 -9.50
N LYS A 10 3.42 -3.29 -10.55
CA LYS A 10 2.84 -2.02 -11.00
C LYS A 10 2.05 -2.15 -12.31
N ASP A 11 2.27 -3.24 -13.04
CA ASP A 11 1.72 -3.43 -14.38
C ASP A 11 0.52 -4.37 -14.29
N ALA A 12 -0.65 -3.77 -14.06
CA ALA A 12 -1.94 -4.39 -14.38
C ALA A 12 -2.49 -3.69 -15.64
N ALA A 13 -3.34 -4.37 -16.41
CA ALA A 13 -3.99 -3.71 -17.54
C ALA A 13 -4.78 -2.50 -17.04
N LYS A 14 -4.88 -1.44 -17.85
CA LYS A 14 -5.42 -0.12 -17.46
C LYS A 14 -6.83 -0.15 -16.82
N ASN A 15 -7.61 -1.19 -17.10
CA ASN A 15 -8.97 -1.39 -16.60
C ASN A 15 -9.13 -2.71 -15.81
N ASP A 16 -8.04 -3.33 -15.38
CA ASP A 16 -8.10 -4.53 -14.57
C ASP A 16 -8.51 -4.16 -13.14
N LEU A 17 -9.64 -4.72 -12.71
CA LEU A 17 -10.23 -4.56 -11.38
C LEU A 17 -9.95 -5.76 -10.46
N THR A 18 -9.44 -6.85 -11.02
CA THR A 18 -9.33 -8.15 -10.34
C THR A 18 -7.94 -8.41 -9.77
N SER A 19 -6.90 -7.91 -10.43
CA SER A 19 -5.53 -8.06 -9.95
C SER A 19 -5.36 -7.52 -8.54
N ARG A 20 -4.65 -8.29 -7.71
CA ARG A 20 -4.28 -7.94 -6.34
C ARG A 20 -2.77 -7.99 -6.21
N ALA A 21 -2.19 -6.93 -5.67
CA ALA A 21 -0.78 -6.87 -5.29
C ALA A 21 -0.66 -6.74 -3.78
N THR A 22 0.25 -7.52 -3.21
CA THR A 22 0.62 -7.44 -1.81
C THR A 22 1.34 -6.12 -1.50
N VAL A 23 0.94 -5.46 -0.42
CA VAL A 23 1.66 -4.31 0.12
C VAL A 23 2.84 -4.81 0.94
N TYR A 24 4.01 -4.27 0.63
CA TYR A 24 5.24 -4.51 1.36
C TYR A 24 5.59 -3.29 2.19
N PHE A 25 6.13 -3.52 3.38
CA PHE A 25 6.72 -2.49 4.22
C PHE A 25 8.24 -2.61 4.14
N ARG A 26 8.91 -1.48 3.91
CA ARG A 26 10.37 -1.37 3.99
C ARG A 26 10.74 -0.55 5.20
N VAL A 27 11.48 -1.14 6.13
CA VAL A 27 11.98 -0.51 7.35
C VAL A 27 13.46 -0.24 7.15
N ARG A 28 13.85 1.04 7.23
CA ARG A 28 15.23 1.48 7.10
C ARG A 28 15.70 2.16 8.37
N ASP A 29 16.83 1.73 8.90
CA ASP A 29 17.52 2.41 9.99
C ASP A 29 19.05 2.29 9.83
N LYS A 30 19.83 2.75 10.81
CA LYS A 30 21.30 2.69 10.77
C LYS A 30 21.78 1.23 10.63
N GLY A 31 22.18 0.85 9.43
CA GLY A 31 22.66 -0.51 9.13
C GLY A 31 21.55 -1.57 8.98
N LEU A 32 20.28 -1.18 8.98
CA LEU A 32 19.14 -2.09 8.85
C LEU A 32 18.27 -1.72 7.64
N ASP A 33 18.02 -2.67 6.75
CA ASP A 33 17.08 -2.53 5.64
C ASP A 33 16.28 -3.84 5.47
N VAL A 34 15.06 -3.83 6.01
CA VAL A 34 14.18 -5.01 6.03
C VAL A 34 12.98 -4.75 5.13
N LYS A 35 12.58 -5.78 4.37
CA LYS A 35 11.37 -5.76 3.55
C LYS A 35 10.44 -6.88 4.02
N CYS A 36 9.26 -6.52 4.49
CA CYS A 36 8.23 -7.46 4.95
C CYS A 36 7.03 -7.41 4.02
N ALA A 37 6.47 -8.57 3.69
CA ALA A 37 5.15 -8.66 3.09
C ALA A 37 4.09 -8.51 4.19
N SER A 38 2.99 -7.80 3.88
CA SER A 38 1.83 -7.73 4.77
C SER A 38 0.67 -8.53 4.21
N GLU A 39 -0.37 -8.70 5.01
CA GLU A 39 -1.64 -9.28 4.57
C GLU A 39 -2.47 -8.30 3.72
N LEU A 40 -2.09 -7.02 3.69
CA LEU A 40 -2.78 -6.01 2.89
C LEU A 40 -2.56 -6.26 1.40
N GLN A 41 -3.67 -6.22 0.67
CA GLN A 41 -3.69 -6.35 -0.77
C GLN A 41 -4.48 -5.21 -1.41
N ILE A 42 -3.97 -4.70 -2.52
CA ILE A 42 -4.62 -3.64 -3.28
C ILE A 42 -4.48 -3.91 -4.77
N ASN A 43 -5.43 -3.44 -5.56
CA ASN A 43 -5.25 -3.42 -7.00
C ASN A 43 -4.09 -2.46 -7.37
N PRO A 44 -3.10 -2.89 -8.17
CA PRO A 44 -2.00 -2.03 -8.62
C PRO A 44 -2.45 -0.69 -9.22
N ASN A 45 -3.56 -0.68 -9.96
CA ASN A 45 -4.11 0.52 -10.59
C ASN A 45 -4.64 1.55 -9.58
N HIS A 46 -4.94 1.14 -8.35
CA HIS A 46 -5.50 2.00 -7.32
C HIS A 46 -4.44 2.57 -6.37
N TRP A 47 -3.22 2.04 -6.40
CA TRP A 47 -2.13 2.45 -5.52
C TRP A 47 -1.54 3.81 -5.93
N SER A 48 -1.29 4.66 -4.94
CA SER A 48 -0.51 5.88 -5.05
C SER A 48 0.81 5.71 -4.31
N GLN A 49 1.92 5.77 -5.03
CA GLN A 49 3.25 5.64 -4.43
C GLN A 49 3.60 6.81 -3.50
N GLU A 50 3.11 8.01 -3.82
CA GLU A 50 3.35 9.22 -3.03
C GLU A 50 2.61 9.18 -1.70
N ARG A 51 1.34 8.73 -1.72
CA ARG A 51 0.50 8.60 -0.54
C ARG A 51 0.74 7.32 0.25
N GLN A 52 1.39 6.34 -0.39
CA GLN A 52 1.57 4.99 0.14
C GLN A 52 0.22 4.35 0.51
N GLY A 53 -0.77 4.51 -0.36
CA GLY A 53 -2.15 4.10 -0.11
C GLY A 53 -2.99 4.27 -1.38
N TYR A 54 -4.30 4.50 -1.23
CA TYR A 54 -5.17 4.71 -2.38
C TYR A 54 -4.92 6.04 -3.11
N LYS A 55 -5.19 6.04 -4.42
CA LYS A 55 -5.35 7.27 -5.22
C LYS A 55 -6.57 8.06 -4.73
N SER A 56 -6.50 9.39 -4.82
CA SER A 56 -7.57 10.28 -4.33
C SER A 56 -8.92 10.12 -5.03
N ARG A 57 -8.93 9.65 -6.28
CA ARG A 57 -10.13 9.51 -7.11
C ARG A 57 -10.17 8.14 -7.76
N VAL A 58 -10.68 7.15 -7.03
CA VAL A 58 -10.96 5.81 -7.57
C VAL A 58 -12.47 5.64 -7.59
N ALA A 59 -13.08 5.73 -8.78
CA ALA A 59 -14.53 5.80 -8.92
C ALA A 59 -15.29 4.54 -8.48
N LEU A 60 -14.61 3.38 -8.44
CA LEU A 60 -15.20 2.07 -8.16
C LEU A 60 -14.87 1.54 -6.75
N VAL A 61 -14.40 2.41 -5.86
CA VAL A 61 -14.05 2.05 -4.49
C VAL A 61 -14.79 2.98 -3.55
N ASP A 62 -15.59 2.41 -2.65
CA ASP A 62 -16.28 3.17 -1.63
C ASP A 62 -15.29 3.91 -0.73
N ASP A 63 -15.67 5.12 -0.32
CA ASP A 63 -14.82 5.97 0.52
C ASP A 63 -14.49 5.29 1.85
N ASP A 64 -15.43 4.53 2.43
CA ASP A 64 -15.21 3.78 3.66
C ASP A 64 -14.16 2.67 3.49
N ALA A 65 -14.25 1.90 2.40
CA ALA A 65 -13.28 0.85 2.11
C ALA A 65 -11.87 1.42 1.88
N ARG A 66 -11.80 2.56 1.18
CA ARG A 66 -10.56 3.31 0.99
C ARG A 66 -9.99 3.80 2.31
N ASN A 67 -10.82 4.45 3.13
CA ASN A 67 -10.40 5.02 4.41
C ASN A 67 -9.96 3.93 5.39
N LEU A 68 -10.63 2.78 5.39
CA LEU A 68 -10.26 1.63 6.20
C LEU A 68 -8.88 1.12 5.81
N PHE A 69 -8.63 0.90 4.52
CA PHE A 69 -7.33 0.44 4.05
C PHE A 69 -6.21 1.44 4.34
N ASP A 70 -6.42 2.72 4.04
CA ASP A 70 -5.44 3.77 4.30
C ASP A 70 -5.15 3.89 5.81
N THR A 71 -6.16 3.67 6.66
CA THR A 71 -6.00 3.57 8.13
C THR A 71 -5.17 2.36 8.51
N SER A 72 -5.45 1.16 7.96
CA SER A 72 -4.67 -0.05 8.24
C SER A 72 -3.21 0.10 7.83
N VAL A 73 -2.90 0.76 6.71
CA VAL A 73 -1.51 1.05 6.33
C VAL A 73 -0.84 1.98 7.36
N LYS A 74 -1.55 3.00 7.85
CA LYS A 74 -1.03 3.93 8.87
C LYS A 74 -0.83 3.24 10.21
N GLU A 75 -1.77 2.39 10.64
CA GLU A 75 -1.66 1.61 11.87
C GLU A 75 -0.45 0.68 11.84
N LEU A 76 -0.28 -0.10 10.76
CA LEU A 76 0.89 -0.95 10.59
C LEU A 76 2.19 -0.14 10.58
N THR A 77 2.19 1.02 9.91
CA THR A 77 3.35 1.92 9.92
C THR A 77 3.66 2.43 11.34
N GLY A 78 2.63 2.76 12.12
CA GLY A 78 2.73 3.23 13.50
C GLY A 78 3.16 2.15 14.49
N ILE A 79 2.79 0.88 14.28
CA ILE A 79 3.25 -0.25 15.10
C ILE A 79 4.74 -0.53 14.85
N ILE A 80 5.21 -0.36 13.62
CA ILE A 80 6.61 -0.61 13.24
C ILE A 80 7.54 0.53 13.70
N THR A 81 7.01 1.76 13.87
CA THR A 81 7.80 2.97 14.19
C THR A 81 7.92 3.20 15.69
#